data_AF-A0A551YDP0-F1
#
_entry.id   AF-A0A551YDP0-F1
#
_cell.length_a   1.000
_cell.length_b   1.000
_cell.length_c   1.000
_cell.angle_alpha   90.00
_cell.angle_beta   90.00
_cell.angle_gamma   90.00
#
_symmetry.space_group_name_H-M   'P 1'
#
loop_
_entity.id
_entity.type
_entity.pdbx_description
1 polymer ?
#
loop_
_entity_poly.entity_id
_entity_poly.type
_entity_poly.pdbx_seq_one_letter_code
_entity_poly.pdbx_strand_id
1 'polypeptide(L)'
;MAQVAQDYFQASPRKAESQLAWSRKAIATGLKELKTGITCLDNYRARGRKKTEEILINLEEDLKSLGSTYSQADPKFQSTFAYAKISARAVREALIAEKGDKDEELPCRQTIGDILNRMAYRLKKHKK
;
A
#
# COMPACT_ATOMS: atom_id res chain seq x y z
N MET A 1 3.41 -4.71 32.81
CA MET A 1 2.65 -5.99 32.80
C MET A 1 3.55 -7.20 32.98
N ALA A 2 4.60 -7.36 32.15
CA ALA A 2 5.49 -8.53 32.24
C ALA A 2 6.30 -8.62 33.55
N GLN A 3 6.87 -7.52 34.02
CA GLN A 3 7.59 -7.48 35.31
C GLN A 3 6.67 -7.88 36.48
N VAL A 4 5.48 -7.27 36.55
CA VAL A 4 4.45 -7.61 37.54
C VAL A 4 4.04 -9.10 37.43
N ALA A 5 3.95 -9.65 36.23
CA ALA A 5 3.68 -11.07 36.01
C ALA A 5 4.81 -11.97 36.54
N GLN A 6 6.06 -11.54 36.41
CA GLN A 6 7.22 -12.24 36.93
C GLN A 6 7.23 -12.22 38.47
N ASP A 7 7.05 -11.05 39.06
CA ASP A 7 7.19 -10.82 40.50
C ASP A 7 6.05 -11.46 41.30
N TYR A 8 4.79 -11.32 40.85
CA TYR A 8 3.60 -11.71 41.63
C TYR A 8 2.91 -12.98 41.12
N PHE A 9 3.15 -13.37 39.86
CA PHE A 9 2.40 -14.44 39.19
C PHE A 9 3.28 -15.57 38.66
N GLN A 10 4.54 -15.68 39.12
CA GLN A 10 5.50 -16.73 38.70
C GLN A 10 5.68 -16.77 37.17
N ALA A 11 5.67 -15.60 36.53
CA ALA A 11 5.70 -15.44 35.08
C ALA A 11 4.58 -16.22 34.35
N SER A 12 3.43 -16.46 35.00
CA SER A 12 2.30 -17.19 34.40
C SER A 12 1.28 -16.22 33.76
N PRO A 13 1.11 -16.23 32.43
CA PRO A 13 0.13 -15.37 31.76
C PRO A 13 -1.31 -15.72 32.14
N ARG A 14 -1.60 -16.99 32.47
CA ARG A 14 -2.94 -17.42 32.88
C ARG A 14 -3.34 -16.82 34.23
N LYS A 15 -2.44 -16.83 35.22
CA LYS A 15 -2.70 -16.26 36.55
C LYS A 15 -2.96 -14.76 36.46
N ALA A 16 -2.15 -14.05 35.69
CA ALA A 16 -2.29 -12.61 35.48
C ALA A 16 -3.59 -12.24 34.74
N GLU A 17 -4.04 -13.04 33.76
CA GLU A 17 -5.37 -12.82 33.16
C GLU A 17 -6.50 -13.07 34.16
N SER A 18 -6.46 -14.17 34.92
CA SER A 18 -7.52 -14.49 35.87
C SER A 18 -7.67 -13.46 36.98
N GLN A 19 -6.57 -12.85 37.45
CA GLN A 19 -6.61 -11.88 38.54
C GLN A 19 -6.72 -10.43 38.08
N LEU A 20 -6.13 -10.07 36.92
CA LEU A 20 -6.03 -8.68 36.47
C LEU A 20 -6.76 -8.43 35.14
N ALA A 21 -7.40 -9.45 34.56
CA ALA A 21 -8.05 -9.40 33.24
C ALA A 21 -7.11 -8.97 32.10
N TRP A 22 -5.80 -9.14 32.27
CA TRP A 22 -4.80 -8.79 31.26
C TRP A 22 -4.71 -9.83 30.15
N SER A 23 -4.47 -9.36 28.92
CA SER A 23 -4.25 -10.21 27.75
C SER A 23 -3.10 -11.21 27.98
N ARG A 24 -3.42 -12.51 27.96
CA ARG A 24 -2.43 -13.60 28.03
C ARG A 24 -1.33 -13.45 26.97
N LYS A 25 -1.71 -13.06 25.75
CA LYS A 25 -0.77 -12.89 24.63
C LYS A 25 0.19 -11.75 24.89
N ALA A 26 -0.30 -10.60 25.38
CA ALA A 26 0.54 -9.44 25.68
C ALA A 26 1.55 -9.73 26.80
N ILE A 27 1.11 -10.43 27.86
CA ILE A 27 2.00 -10.85 28.96
C ILE A 27 3.05 -11.84 28.45
N ALA A 28 2.65 -12.84 27.65
CA ALA A 28 3.60 -13.82 27.11
C ALA A 28 4.65 -13.19 26.20
N THR A 29 4.27 -12.22 25.35
CA THR A 29 5.21 -11.45 24.54
C THR A 29 6.14 -10.64 25.43
N GLY A 30 5.61 -9.84 26.36
CA GLY A 30 6.43 -9.02 27.25
C GLY A 30 7.40 -9.82 28.14
N LEU A 31 7.02 -11.02 28.58
CA LEU A 31 7.94 -11.91 29.32
C LEU A 31 9.11 -12.39 28.46
N LYS A 32 8.88 -12.65 27.17
CA LYS A 32 9.94 -12.99 26.22
C LYS A 32 10.84 -11.79 25.94
N GLU A 33 10.26 -10.60 25.74
CA GLU A 33 10.99 -9.35 25.55
C GLU A 33 11.92 -9.05 26.74
N LEU A 34 11.44 -9.20 27.97
CA LEU A 34 12.26 -9.04 29.17
C LEU A 34 13.40 -10.05 29.24
N LYS A 35 13.16 -11.31 28.85
CA LYS A 35 14.18 -12.37 28.88
C LYS A 35 15.28 -12.16 27.82
N THR A 36 14.92 -11.65 26.64
CA THR A 36 15.85 -11.47 25.53
C THR A 36 16.45 -10.06 25.46
N GLY A 37 15.86 -9.09 26.16
CA GLY A 37 16.22 -7.67 26.05
C GLY A 37 15.77 -7.03 24.73
N ILE A 38 14.98 -7.73 23.92
CA ILE A 38 14.53 -7.26 22.60
C ILE A 38 13.08 -6.81 22.70
N THR A 39 12.78 -5.59 22.24
CA THR A 39 11.40 -5.12 22.10
C THR A 39 10.80 -5.64 20.79
N CYS A 40 9.70 -6.39 20.85
CA CYS A 40 8.99 -6.84 19.65
C CYS A 40 8.16 -5.67 19.09
N LEU A 41 8.53 -5.21 17.91
CA LEU A 41 7.74 -4.22 17.17
C LEU A 41 6.79 -4.92 16.20
N ASP A 42 5.53 -4.52 16.21
CA ASP A 42 4.55 -4.97 15.23
C ASP A 42 4.93 -4.46 13.83
N ASN A 43 4.99 -5.37 12.85
CA ASN A 43 5.19 -5.01 11.45
C ASN A 43 3.87 -4.61 10.79
N TYR A 44 3.30 -3.47 11.23
CA TYR A 44 2.07 -2.93 10.66
C TYR A 44 2.17 -2.66 9.15
N ARG A 45 3.36 -2.27 8.67
CA ARG A 45 3.62 -1.96 7.26
C ARG A 45 3.52 -3.16 6.33
N ALA A 46 3.78 -4.37 6.82
CA ALA A 46 3.62 -5.59 6.03
C ALA A 46 2.18 -6.10 5.99
N ARG A 47 1.28 -5.54 6.81
CA ARG A 47 -0.14 -5.92 6.84
C ARG A 47 -0.94 -5.03 5.88
N GLY A 48 -2.10 -5.53 5.46
CA GLY A 48 -3.04 -4.80 4.60
C GLY A 48 -2.80 -5.01 3.11
N ARG A 49 -3.68 -4.42 2.29
CA ARG A 49 -3.60 -4.51 0.83
C ARG A 49 -2.56 -3.53 0.32
N LYS A 50 -1.51 -4.06 -0.32
CA LYS A 50 -0.47 -3.23 -0.94
C LYS A 50 -1.00 -2.54 -2.18
N LYS A 51 -0.35 -1.42 -2.50
CA LYS A 51 -0.56 -0.71 -3.75
C LYS A 51 -0.20 -1.61 -4.93
N THR A 52 -0.96 -1.51 -6.02
CA THR A 52 -0.69 -2.31 -7.21
C THR A 52 0.69 -1.98 -7.79
N GLU A 53 1.11 -0.73 -7.65
CA GLU A 53 2.43 -0.23 -8.03
C GLU A 53 3.58 -0.93 -7.27
N GLU A 54 3.34 -1.35 -6.02
CA GLU A 54 4.34 -2.08 -5.22
C GLU A 54 4.40 -3.58 -5.57
N ILE A 55 3.36 -4.10 -6.20
CA ILE A 55 3.26 -5.51 -6.62
C ILE A 55 3.81 -5.66 -8.04
N LEU A 56 3.44 -4.72 -8.92
CA LEU A 56 3.84 -4.67 -10.33
C LEU A 56 4.88 -3.56 -10.51
N ILE A 57 6.14 -3.89 -10.22
CA ILE A 57 7.27 -2.94 -10.20
C ILE A 57 7.40 -2.20 -11.55
N ASN A 58 7.17 -2.90 -12.66
CA ASN A 58 7.36 -2.33 -14.01
C ASN A 58 6.17 -1.45 -14.45
N LEU A 59 4.99 -1.62 -13.85
CA LEU A 59 3.76 -0.95 -14.29
C LEU A 59 3.88 0.57 -14.18
N GLU A 60 4.51 1.10 -13.14
CA GLU A 60 4.70 2.55 -13.01
C GLU A 60 5.60 3.11 -14.12
N GLU A 61 6.65 2.40 -14.49
CA GLU A 61 7.58 2.82 -15.54
C GLU A 61 6.91 2.79 -16.91
N ASP A 62 6.14 1.73 -17.18
CA ASP A 62 5.36 1.59 -18.40
C ASP A 62 4.31 2.70 -18.50
N LEU A 63 3.60 2.99 -17.40
CA LEU A 63 2.65 4.10 -17.33
C LEU A 63 3.33 5.47 -17.50
N LYS A 64 4.57 5.67 -17.00
CA LYS A 64 5.33 6.91 -17.24
C LYS A 64 5.73 7.04 -18.71
N SER A 65 6.14 5.94 -19.35
CA SER A 65 6.55 5.94 -20.77
C SER A 65 5.39 6.28 -21.70
N LEU A 66 4.20 5.74 -21.42
CA LEU A 66 2.97 6.09 -22.11
C LEU A 66 2.52 7.51 -21.75
N GLY A 67 2.48 7.83 -20.46
CA GLY A 67 2.01 9.11 -19.94
C GLY A 67 2.78 10.30 -20.50
N SER A 68 4.11 10.23 -20.60
CA SER A 68 4.95 11.32 -21.10
C SER A 68 4.63 11.69 -22.56
N THR A 69 4.34 10.70 -23.40
CA THR A 69 3.99 10.90 -24.82
C THR A 69 2.68 11.68 -25.00
N TYR A 70 1.73 11.50 -24.08
CA TYR A 70 0.39 12.09 -24.18
C TYR A 70 0.09 13.15 -23.12
N SER A 71 1.10 13.52 -22.34
CA SER A 71 1.04 14.53 -21.30
C SER A 71 1.16 15.93 -21.91
N GLN A 72 0.26 16.81 -21.52
CA GLN A 72 0.33 18.24 -21.81
C GLN A 72 0.35 19.01 -20.50
N ALA A 73 1.11 20.10 -20.45
CA ALA A 73 1.04 21.06 -19.35
C ALA A 73 -0.40 21.59 -19.23
N ASP A 74 -0.79 21.99 -18.01
CA ASP A 74 -2.09 22.62 -17.78
C ASP A 74 -2.29 23.78 -18.77
N PRO A 75 -3.31 23.73 -19.66
CA PRO A 75 -3.54 24.78 -20.64
C PRO A 75 -3.72 26.17 -20.01
N LYS A 76 -4.15 26.23 -18.74
CA LYS A 76 -4.29 27.49 -18.00
C LYS A 76 -3.05 27.85 -17.18
N PHE A 77 -2.06 26.96 -17.10
CA PHE A 77 -0.86 27.08 -16.25
C PHE A 77 -1.18 27.39 -14.78
N GLN A 78 -2.38 27.02 -14.31
CA GLN A 78 -2.83 27.28 -12.94
C GLN A 78 -2.47 26.14 -11.98
N SER A 79 -2.06 25.00 -12.51
CA SER A 79 -1.64 23.85 -11.72
C SER A 79 -0.35 23.23 -12.25
N THR A 80 0.35 22.54 -11.36
CA THR A 80 1.55 21.75 -11.67
C THR A 80 1.21 20.36 -12.23
N PHE A 81 -0.09 20.04 -12.40
CA PHE A 81 -0.53 18.75 -12.89
C PHE A 81 -0.30 18.62 -14.40
N ALA A 82 0.12 17.42 -14.80
CA ALA A 82 0.18 17.02 -16.20
C ALA A 82 -1.19 16.49 -16.64
N TYR A 83 -1.74 17.03 -17.72
CA TYR A 83 -2.99 16.55 -18.29
C TYR A 83 -2.72 15.50 -19.36
N ALA A 84 -3.15 14.26 -19.09
CA ALA A 84 -3.15 13.22 -20.11
C ALA A 84 -4.42 13.35 -20.95
N LYS A 85 -4.27 13.44 -22.29
CA LYS A 85 -5.40 13.38 -23.23
C LYS A 85 -5.98 11.97 -23.40
N ILE A 86 -5.31 10.96 -22.86
CA ILE A 86 -5.72 9.57 -22.95
C ILE A 86 -6.58 9.19 -21.74
N SER A 87 -7.58 8.34 -21.96
CA SER A 87 -8.39 7.76 -20.89
C SER A 87 -7.74 6.53 -20.28
N ALA A 88 -8.00 6.21 -19.01
CA ALA A 88 -7.47 5.00 -18.36
C ALA A 88 -7.79 3.69 -19.12
N ARG A 89 -8.88 3.65 -19.92
CA ARG A 89 -9.19 2.52 -20.79
C ARG A 89 -8.18 2.40 -21.94
N ALA A 90 -7.93 3.50 -22.63
CA ALA A 90 -6.97 3.54 -23.72
C ALA A 90 -5.53 3.30 -23.23
N VAL A 91 -5.19 3.72 -22.00
CA VAL A 91 -3.92 3.33 -21.37
C VAL A 91 -3.82 1.82 -21.19
N ARG A 92 -4.89 1.17 -20.72
CA ARG A 92 -4.92 -0.30 -20.58
C ARG A 92 -4.77 -1.01 -21.92
N GLU A 93 -5.46 -0.54 -22.95
CA GLU A 93 -5.35 -1.08 -24.31
C GLU A 93 -3.94 -0.87 -24.89
N ALA A 94 -3.30 0.28 -24.63
CA ALA A 94 -1.93 0.56 -25.04
C ALA A 94 -0.90 -0.33 -24.32
N LEU A 95 -1.09 -0.63 -23.03
CA LEU A 95 -0.23 -1.57 -22.30
C LEU A 95 -0.27 -2.97 -22.94
N ILE A 96 -1.46 -3.45 -23.32
CA ILE A 96 -1.59 -4.75 -24.00
C ILE A 96 -0.95 -4.70 -25.40
N ALA A 97 -1.18 -3.63 -26.16
CA ALA A 97 -0.73 -3.54 -27.55
C ALA A 97 0.78 -3.28 -27.70
N GLU A 98 1.36 -2.41 -26.86
CA GLU A 98 2.76 -1.98 -26.98
C GLU A 98 3.71 -2.78 -26.08
N LYS A 99 3.24 -3.24 -24.91
CA LYS A 99 4.08 -3.96 -23.93
C LYS A 99 3.80 -5.47 -23.91
N GLY A 100 2.69 -5.92 -24.51
CA GLY A 100 2.34 -7.34 -24.59
C GLY A 100 1.85 -7.92 -23.26
N ASP A 101 1.43 -7.06 -22.32
CA ASP A 101 0.92 -7.48 -21.03
C ASP A 101 -0.37 -8.30 -21.19
N LYS A 102 -0.50 -9.37 -20.40
CA LYS A 102 -1.71 -10.19 -20.40
C LYS A 102 -2.85 -9.46 -19.69
N ASP A 103 -4.06 -9.59 -20.24
CA ASP A 103 -5.25 -8.92 -19.73
C ASP A 103 -5.56 -9.25 -18.25
N GLU A 104 -5.22 -10.48 -17.84
CA GLU A 104 -5.42 -11.03 -16.49
C GLU A 104 -4.45 -10.46 -15.45
N GLU A 105 -3.25 -10.08 -15.88
CA GLU A 105 -2.19 -9.54 -15.02
C GLU A 105 -2.35 -8.02 -14.82
N LEU A 106 -3.09 -7.37 -15.72
CA LEU A 106 -3.33 -5.94 -15.68
C LEU A 106 -4.45 -5.56 -14.69
N PRO A 107 -4.25 -4.49 -13.90
CA PRO A 107 -5.30 -3.97 -13.05
C PRO A 107 -6.49 -3.45 -13.87
N CYS A 108 -7.65 -3.37 -13.22
CA CYS A 108 -8.84 -2.84 -13.87
C CYS A 108 -8.70 -1.34 -14.21
N ARG A 109 -9.55 -0.86 -15.12
CA ARG A 109 -9.57 0.55 -15.56
C ARG A 109 -9.57 1.55 -14.39
N GLN A 110 -10.34 1.29 -13.34
CA GLN A 110 -10.44 2.20 -12.19
C GLN A 110 -9.11 2.31 -11.46
N THR A 111 -8.48 1.16 -11.16
CA THR A 111 -7.16 1.10 -10.54
C THR A 111 -6.10 1.81 -11.38
N ILE A 112 -6.08 1.64 -12.70
CA ILE A 112 -5.16 2.39 -13.59
C ILE A 112 -5.41 3.90 -13.49
N GLY A 113 -6.67 4.34 -13.44
CA GLY A 113 -7.01 5.74 -13.23
C GLY A 113 -6.50 6.29 -11.89
N ASP A 114 -6.64 5.51 -10.81
CA ASP A 114 -6.15 5.88 -9.48
C ASP A 114 -4.63 5.96 -9.42
N ILE A 115 -3.92 5.02 -10.08
CA ILE A 115 -2.46 5.04 -10.20
C ILE A 115 -2.02 6.31 -10.93
N LEU A 116 -2.63 6.61 -12.09
CA LEU A 116 -2.33 7.83 -12.85
C LEU A 116 -2.58 9.10 -12.04
N ASN A 117 -3.67 9.16 -11.26
CA ASN A 117 -3.95 10.29 -10.36
C ASN A 117 -2.87 10.46 -9.29
N ARG A 118 -2.38 9.36 -8.69
CA ARG A 118 -1.28 9.39 -7.70
C ARG A 118 0.04 9.84 -8.31
N MET A 119 0.28 9.51 -9.57
CA MET A 119 1.42 9.98 -10.38
C MET A 119 1.27 11.43 -10.86
N ALA A 120 0.27 12.17 -10.36
CA ALA A 120 -0.05 13.55 -10.71
C ALA A 120 -0.51 13.77 -12.18
N TYR A 121 -1.03 12.73 -12.83
CA TYR A 121 -1.74 12.87 -14.10
C TYR A 121 -3.22 13.15 -13.86
N ARG A 122 -3.75 14.20 -14.49
CA ARG A 122 -5.19 14.42 -14.58
C ARG A 122 -5.73 13.92 -15.91
N LEU A 123 -6.62 12.93 -15.82
CA LEU A 123 -7.35 12.41 -16.97
C LEU A 123 -8.42 13.42 -17.40
N LYS A 124 -8.30 13.99 -18.60
CA LYS A 124 -9.33 14.90 -19.11
C LYS A 124 -10.55 14.10 -19.56
N LYS A 125 -11.74 14.45 -19.07
CA LYS A 125 -12.99 13.92 -19.62
C LYS A 125 -13.13 14.45 -21.05
N HIS A 126 -13.28 13.57 -22.04
CA HIS A 126 -13.65 14.00 -23.39
C HIS A 126 -14.98 14.77 -23.27
N LYS A 127 -15.02 16.01 -23.80
CA LYS A 127 -16.30 16.67 -24.02
C LYS A 127 -16.93 15.98 -25.23
N LYS A 128 -18.17 15.51 -25.08
CA LYS A 128 -19.01 15.17 -26.22
C LYS A 128 -19.39 16.44 -26.96
#